data_AF-A0AAW2IP75-F1
#
_entry.id   AF-A0AAW2IP75-F1
#
_cell.length_a   1.000
_cell.length_b   1.000
_cell.length_c   1.000
_cell.angle_alpha   90.00
_cell.angle_beta   90.00
_cell.angle_gamma   90.00
#
_symmetry.space_group_name_H-M   'P 1'
#
loop_
_entity.id
_entity.type
_entity.pdbx_description
1 polymer ?
#
loop_
_entity_poly.entity_id
_entity_poly.type
_entity_poly.pdbx_seq_one_letter_code
_entity_poly.pdbx_strand_id
1 'polypeptide(L)'
;MAVDVAPFKLKNTAKNNVVPRNNVPYERPQRKLTLKEMQAREYPFLDSDVLGIFDDLLEANLIDLPEMKRLEEAERKDDPKYCKYHRLVGDAIQDCFVFKDRVM
;
A
#
# COMPACT_ATOMS: atom_id res chain seq x y z
N MET A 1 -33.82 -43.39 -14.43
CA MET A 1 -33.48 -42.90 -13.08
C MET A 1 -33.39 -41.39 -13.18
N ALA A 2 -34.34 -40.66 -12.60
CA ALA A 2 -34.37 -39.20 -12.63
C ALA A 2 -33.90 -38.70 -11.25
N VAL A 3 -32.88 -37.85 -11.22
CA VAL A 3 -32.39 -37.20 -10.00
C VAL A 3 -32.98 -35.81 -9.92
N ASP A 4 -33.97 -35.64 -9.06
CA ASP A 4 -34.58 -34.34 -8.77
C ASP A 4 -33.60 -33.49 -7.94
N VAL A 5 -33.03 -32.46 -8.57
CA VAL A 5 -32.23 -31.44 -7.85
C VAL A 5 -33.16 -30.29 -7.47
N ALA A 6 -33.59 -30.27 -6.21
CA ALA A 6 -34.31 -29.13 -5.65
C ALA A 6 -33.34 -27.98 -5.33
N PRO A 7 -33.68 -26.71 -5.63
CA PRO A 7 -32.83 -25.58 -5.28
C PRO A 7 -32.95 -25.27 -3.79
N PHE A 8 -31.83 -25.37 -3.05
CA PHE A 8 -31.78 -24.92 -1.66
C PHE A 8 -31.88 -23.39 -1.63
N LYS A 9 -32.87 -22.85 -0.91
CA LYS A 9 -33.05 -21.41 -0.70
C LYS A 9 -32.25 -21.00 0.53
N LEU A 10 -31.09 -20.37 0.33
CA LEU A 10 -30.32 -19.75 1.41
C LEU A 10 -31.00 -18.45 1.84
N LYS A 11 -31.64 -18.45 3.01
CA LYS A 11 -32.25 -17.25 3.60
C LYS A 11 -31.18 -16.46 4.35
N ASN A 12 -30.64 -15.41 3.73
CA ASN A 12 -29.72 -14.51 4.40
C ASN A 12 -30.52 -13.54 5.30
N THR A 13 -30.53 -13.77 6.61
CA THR A 13 -31.13 -12.85 7.58
C THR A 13 -30.05 -11.90 8.10
N ALA A 14 -29.93 -10.74 7.46
CA ALA A 14 -29.12 -9.64 7.98
C ALA A 14 -29.88 -8.98 9.14
N LYS A 15 -29.45 -9.23 10.38
CA LYS A 15 -29.91 -8.50 11.56
C LYS A 15 -29.16 -7.17 11.64
N ASN A 16 -29.82 -6.08 11.24
CA ASN A 16 -29.33 -4.73 11.44
C ASN A 16 -29.43 -4.36 12.93
N ASN A 17 -28.32 -4.42 13.67
CA ASN A 17 -28.21 -3.75 14.95
C ASN A 17 -27.69 -2.33 14.70
N VAL A 18 -28.61 -1.36 14.64
CA VAL A 18 -28.26 0.06 14.60
C VAL A 18 -28.06 0.52 16.06
N VAL A 19 -26.80 0.64 16.47
CA VAL A 19 -26.41 1.34 17.69
C VAL A 19 -26.23 2.83 17.34
N PRO A 20 -26.80 3.79 18.09
CA PRO A 20 -26.62 5.20 17.79
C PRO A 20 -25.20 5.61 18.22
N ARG A 21 -24.36 6.01 17.27
CA ARG A 21 -22.96 6.38 17.57
C ARG A 21 -22.69 7.84 17.19
N ASN A 22 -22.62 8.62 18.26
CA ASN A 22 -22.02 9.94 18.49
C ASN A 22 -21.17 10.53 17.34
N ASN A 23 -21.39 11.83 17.11
CA ASN A 23 -20.65 12.71 16.19
C ASN A 23 -19.16 12.83 16.54
N VAL A 24 -18.37 11.81 16.20
CA VAL A 24 -16.94 11.96 15.93
C VAL A 24 -16.80 12.40 14.47
N PRO A 25 -16.02 13.46 14.14
CA PRO A 25 -15.67 13.74 12.77
C PRO A 25 -15.07 12.47 12.17
N TYR A 26 -15.81 11.84 11.27
CA TYR A 26 -15.34 10.68 10.54
C TYR A 26 -14.06 11.10 9.82
N GLU A 27 -12.91 10.64 10.29
CA GLU A 27 -11.81 10.40 9.36
C GLU A 27 -12.41 9.52 8.27
N ARG A 28 -12.51 10.08 7.06
CA ARG A 28 -13.09 9.36 5.92
C ARG A 28 -12.34 8.03 5.87
N PRO A 29 -13.03 6.87 5.82
CA PRO A 29 -12.34 5.63 5.54
C PRO A 29 -11.59 5.89 4.24
N GLN A 30 -10.26 5.97 4.30
CA GLN A 30 -9.44 6.27 3.14
C GLN A 30 -9.80 5.20 2.12
N ARG A 31 -10.55 5.62 1.08
CA ARG A 31 -10.94 4.72 0.00
C ARG A 31 -9.62 4.15 -0.49
N LYS A 32 -9.46 2.82 -0.39
CA LYS A 32 -8.25 2.16 -0.87
C LYS A 32 -8.10 2.52 -2.35
N LEU A 33 -7.05 3.27 -2.66
CA LEU A 33 -6.73 3.61 -4.03
C LEU A 33 -6.32 2.31 -4.74
N THR A 34 -6.75 2.19 -6.00
CA THR A 34 -6.26 1.14 -6.88
C THR A 34 -4.80 1.42 -7.24
N LEU A 35 -4.04 0.38 -7.61
CA LEU A 35 -2.62 0.54 -8.02
C LEU A 35 -2.46 1.60 -9.12
N LYS A 36 -3.38 1.63 -10.09
CA LYS A 36 -3.39 2.62 -11.17
C LYS A 36 -3.60 4.04 -10.66
N GLU A 37 -4.47 4.24 -9.68
CA GLU A 37 -4.68 5.54 -9.04
C GLU A 37 -3.46 5.99 -8.21
N MET A 38 -2.75 5.06 -7.57
CA MET A 38 -1.52 5.36 -6.82
C MET A 38 -0.37 5.75 -7.74
N GLN A 39 -0.22 5.07 -8.88
CA GLN A 39 0.79 5.38 -9.89
C GLN A 39 0.52 6.71 -10.61
N ALA A 40 -0.75 7.06 -10.82
CA ALA A 40 -1.14 8.32 -11.44
C ALA A 40 -1.16 9.51 -10.46
N ARG A 41 -0.81 9.29 -9.19
CA ARG A 41 -0.76 10.38 -8.22
C ARG A 41 0.43 11.29 -8.53
N GLU A 42 0.13 12.56 -8.73
CA GLU A 42 1.13 13.62 -8.81
C GLU A 42 1.55 14.02 -7.38
N TYR A 43 2.85 14.10 -7.17
CA TYR A 43 3.43 14.54 -5.90
C TYR A 43 4.08 15.91 -6.10
N PRO A 44 4.13 16.78 -5.07
CA PRO A 44 4.67 18.13 -5.18
C PRO A 44 6.22 18.19 -5.26
N PHE A 45 6.88 17.05 -5.48
CA PHE A 45 8.33 16.91 -5.62
C PHE A 45 8.65 16.09 -6.87
N LEU A 46 9.83 16.30 -7.45
CA LEU A 46 10.26 15.56 -8.65
C LEU A 46 10.72 14.16 -8.30
N ASP A 47 10.59 13.23 -9.24
CA ASP A 47 11.09 11.86 -9.09
C ASP A 47 12.60 11.79 -8.84
N SER A 48 13.36 12.77 -9.37
CA SER A 48 14.80 12.90 -9.11
C SER A 48 15.10 13.28 -7.65
N ASP A 49 14.24 14.08 -7.02
CA ASP A 49 14.41 14.55 -5.64
C ASP A 49 14.05 13.46 -4.62
N VAL A 50 13.21 12.49 -5.01
CA VAL A 50 12.78 11.36 -4.17
C VAL A 50 13.97 10.63 -3.55
N LEU A 51 15.06 10.46 -4.31
CA LEU A 51 16.26 9.79 -3.82
C LEU A 51 16.93 10.60 -2.70
N GLY A 52 17.07 11.91 -2.89
CA GLY A 52 17.66 12.81 -1.89
C GLY A 52 16.81 12.88 -0.62
N ILE A 53 15.49 13.08 -0.79
CA ILE A 53 14.54 13.09 0.34
C ILE A 53 14.59 11.77 1.10
N PHE A 54 14.71 10.63 0.40
CA PHE A 54 14.85 9.34 1.05
C PHE A 54 16.12 9.23 1.89
N ASP A 55 17.27 9.63 1.33
CA ASP A 55 18.54 9.57 2.04
C ASP A 55 18.55 10.54 3.24
N ASP A 56 17.99 11.75 3.11
CA ASP A 56 17.83 12.74 4.20
C ASP A 56 16.93 12.21 5.33
N LEU A 57 15.79 11.61 4.99
CA LEU A 57 14.86 11.04 5.98
C LEU A 57 15.45 9.83 6.69
N LEU A 58 16.28 9.04 5.98
CA LEU A 58 16.99 7.91 6.55
C LEU A 58 18.07 8.39 7.52
N GLU A 59 18.84 9.42 7.15
CA GLU A 59 19.84 10.03 8.03
C GLU A 59 19.20 10.64 9.28
N ALA A 60 18.05 11.29 9.12
CA ALA A 60 17.26 11.83 10.21
C ALA A 60 16.51 10.76 11.03
N ASN A 61 16.57 9.48 10.65
CA ASN A 61 15.79 8.37 11.23
C ASN A 61 14.27 8.64 11.31
N LEU A 62 13.72 9.41 10.37
CA LEU A 62 12.30 9.75 10.30
C LEU A 62 11.48 8.67 9.57
N ILE A 63 12.15 7.75 8.88
CA ILE A 63 11.54 6.61 8.21
C ILE A 63 12.15 5.31 8.69
N ASP A 64 11.29 4.37 9.08
CA ASP A 64 11.68 2.99 9.34
C ASP A 64 11.62 2.18 8.05
N LEU A 65 12.73 1.52 7.74
CA LEU A 65 12.79 0.57 6.63
C LEU A 65 12.14 -0.76 7.05
N PRO A 66 11.29 -1.35 6.19
CA PRO A 66 10.76 -2.68 6.41
C PRO A 66 11.86 -3.72 6.62
N GLU A 67 11.57 -4.75 7.43
CA GLU A 67 12.46 -5.89 7.55
C GLU A 67 12.71 -6.53 6.19
N MET A 68 13.99 -6.81 5.92
CA MET A 68 14.44 -7.47 4.71
C MET A 68 13.99 -8.94 4.77
N LYS A 69 12.93 -9.28 4.04
CA LYS A 69 12.39 -10.65 4.02
C LYS A 69 13.12 -11.59 3.07
N ARG A 70 13.86 -11.06 2.09
CA ARG A 70 14.57 -11.82 1.06
C ARG A 70 16.04 -11.42 1.02
N LEU A 71 16.86 -12.18 1.74
CA LEU A 71 18.32 -12.00 1.78
C LEU A 71 18.97 -12.17 0.40
N GLU A 72 18.41 -12.99 -0.50
CA GLU A 72 18.92 -13.14 -1.88
C GLU A 72 18.83 -11.85 -2.71
N GLU A 73 17.85 -10.99 -2.43
CA GLU A 73 17.71 -9.68 -3.09
C GLU A 73 18.58 -8.60 -2.41
N ALA A 74 19.18 -8.89 -1.26
CA ALA A 74 20.09 -7.99 -0.54
C ALA A 74 21.43 -7.79 -1.26
N GLU A 75 21.85 -8.79 -2.03
CA GLU A 75 23.07 -8.77 -2.84
C GLU A 75 22.87 -8.03 -4.18
N ARG A 76 21.62 -7.71 -4.52
CA ARG A 76 21.22 -7.02 -5.76
C ARG A 76 21.07 -5.51 -5.60
N LYS A 77 21.89 -4.90 -4.74
CA LYS A 77 21.88 -3.43 -4.55
C LYS A 77 22.28 -2.66 -5.80
N ASP A 78 23.05 -3.29 -6.67
CA ASP A 78 23.52 -2.70 -7.93
C ASP A 78 22.47 -2.77 -9.06
N ASP A 79 21.34 -3.45 -8.83
CA ASP A 79 20.26 -3.50 -9.82
C ASP A 79 19.54 -2.15 -9.91
N PRO A 80 19.30 -1.60 -11.13
CA PRO A 80 18.59 -0.34 -11.31
C PRO A 80 17.11 -0.40 -10.85
N LYS A 81 16.59 -1.62 -10.65
CA LYS A 81 15.23 -1.90 -10.15
C LYS A 81 15.19 -2.15 -8.63
N TYR A 82 16.30 -1.95 -7.93
CA TYR A 82 16.37 -2.13 -6.50
C TYR A 82 15.72 -0.95 -5.77
N CYS A 83 14.67 -1.23 -5.01
CA CYS A 83 14.04 -0.23 -4.16
C CYS A 83 14.76 -0.16 -2.81
N LYS A 84 15.46 0.96 -2.52
CA LYS A 84 16.09 1.18 -1.21
C LYS A 84 15.10 1.11 -0.03
N TYR A 85 13.87 1.62 -0.23
CA TYR A 85 12.83 1.61 0.80
C TYR A 85 12.36 0.19 1.12
N HIS A 86 11.97 -0.60 0.10
CA HIS A 86 11.46 -1.95 0.32
C HIS A 86 12.55 -3.02 0.49
N ARG A 87 13.82 -2.69 0.20
CA ARG A 87 14.97 -3.61 0.20
C ARG A 87 14.75 -4.84 -0.69
N LEU A 88 14.06 -4.65 -1.82
CA LEU A 88 13.62 -5.68 -2.75
C LEU A 88 13.79 -5.20 -4.19
N VAL A 89 13.97 -6.14 -5.12
CA VAL A 89 14.00 -5.87 -6.55
C VAL A 89 12.56 -5.83 -7.08
N GLY A 90 12.13 -4.67 -7.58
CA GLY A 90 10.81 -4.50 -8.16
C GLY A 90 10.77 -3.22 -8.97
N ASP A 91 10.76 -2.11 -8.25
CA ASP A 91 10.70 -0.77 -8.81
C ASP A 91 11.86 0.09 -8.25
N ALA A 92 12.28 1.11 -9.00
CA ALA A 92 13.22 2.08 -8.46
C ALA A 92 12.61 2.84 -7.29
N ILE A 93 13.45 3.44 -6.43
CA ILE A 93 12.95 4.30 -5.34
C ILE A 93 12.07 5.45 -5.87
N GLN A 94 12.35 5.92 -7.08
CA GLN A 94 11.60 6.96 -7.79
C GLN A 94 10.15 6.56 -8.06
N ASP A 95 9.86 5.28 -8.24
CA ASP A 95 8.51 4.77 -8.52
C ASP A 95 7.82 4.22 -7.25
N CYS A 96 8.49 4.31 -6.10
CA CYS A 96 8.00 3.79 -4.83
C CYS A 96 6.85 4.67 -4.27
N PHE A 97 5.62 4.41 -4.70
CA PHE A 97 4.44 5.13 -4.22
C PHE A 97 4.23 5.02 -2.69
N VAL A 98 4.66 3.91 -2.07
CA VAL A 98 4.57 3.73 -0.60
C VAL A 98 5.46 4.75 0.13
N PHE A 99 6.65 5.01 -0.41
CA PHE A 99 7.53 6.04 0.13
C PHE A 99 6.95 7.43 -0.13
N LYS A 100 6.54 7.71 -1.37
CA LYS A 100 5.97 9.02 -1.74
C LYS A 100 4.75 9.41 -0.91
N ASP A 101 3.85 8.45 -0.62
CA ASP A 101 2.67 8.67 0.23
C ASP A 101 3.01 8.84 1.72
N ARG A 102 4.22 8.46 2.15
CA ARG A 102 4.69 8.67 3.53
C ARG A 102 5.41 10.01 3.71
N VAL A 103 5.96 10.56 2.63
CA VAL A 103 6.60 11.89 2.61
C VAL A 103 5.55 13.01 2.49
N MET A 104 4.46 12.76 1.76
CA MET A 104 3.36 13.70 1.51
C MET A 104 2.35 13.73 2.66
#